data_AF-A0A1Q4DXT1-F1
#
_entry.id   AF-A0A1Q4DXT1-F1
#
_cell.length_a   1.000
_cell.length_b   1.000
_cell.length_c   1.000
_cell.angle_alpha   90.00
_cell.angle_beta   90.00
_cell.angle_gamma   90.00
#
_symmetry.space_group_name_H-M   'P 1'
#
loop_
_entity.id
_entity.type
_entity.pdbx_description
1 polymer ?
#
loop_
_entity_poly.entity_id
_entity_poly.type
_entity_poly.pdbx_seq_one_letter_code
_entity_poly.pdbx_strand_id
1 'polypeptide(L)'
;MSHIVSASDFGAVGDGISDDTAALQAFLDACEGKAGFIPSPAEFYRVTSQLNGRRNSRIFGENRNKTLLYYDGTGTIPGGGAVLAFDEADHVSISNIGFRWEHVVATNESVALRLRDQVYAVVDGITNGGEAAAPEALRIRGILIEQTKTGLVPPRGNVVLRNILNVFERGTAGDGGGPGSAGIHIKGLASDRINHVVLESEGNLEHAKYGILVEYANEVLIGPGWLLRAANDTEVMISNAANVTIFGAQIAPMRIKGKGIVIDANCEDCTVIAPAWNLSSGEPAVVFSDNGARTTVIAPGAPSVPGATKPLAPPAKVNAPVQHRKYDGIGPHLELIRSPTDNQSVLVMRGAGQSVSSAAWQVINNGNGSGMDMQRFEIGTGLAERLDASGQRYLKCPAASPGGNALSPGQVTFFVNEPSGQLCALVKLADGSVKSATISLT
;
A
#
# COMPACT_ATOMS: atom_id res chain seq x y z
N MET A 1 -34.73 19.49 -17.90
CA MET A 1 -33.66 20.30 -17.28
C MET A 1 -33.42 19.73 -15.88
N SER A 2 -32.25 19.21 -15.57
CA SER A 2 -31.96 18.76 -14.20
C SER A 2 -31.83 19.99 -13.32
N HIS A 3 -32.84 20.25 -12.48
CA HIS A 3 -32.76 21.33 -11.50
C HIS A 3 -31.68 20.99 -10.48
N ILE A 4 -30.64 21.82 -10.42
CA ILE A 4 -29.72 21.86 -9.27
C ILE A 4 -30.52 22.50 -8.14
N VAL A 5 -30.55 21.86 -6.97
CA VAL A 5 -31.13 22.45 -5.75
C VAL A 5 -30.03 23.17 -4.97
N SER A 6 -30.31 24.32 -4.37
CA SER A 6 -29.33 25.06 -3.57
C SER A 6 -29.66 24.95 -2.08
N ALA A 7 -28.64 24.82 -1.22
CA ALA A 7 -28.84 24.83 0.23
C ALA A 7 -29.53 26.11 0.74
N SER A 8 -29.30 27.24 0.07
CA SER A 8 -29.96 28.53 0.39
C SER A 8 -31.48 28.48 0.21
N ASP A 9 -31.98 27.64 -0.69
CA ASP A 9 -33.43 27.51 -0.96
C ASP A 9 -34.16 26.84 0.21
N PHE A 10 -33.42 26.18 1.10
CA PHE A 10 -33.92 25.51 2.31
C PHE A 10 -33.67 26.31 3.59
N GLY A 11 -33.14 27.54 3.46
CA GLY A 11 -32.92 28.46 4.58
C GLY A 11 -31.57 28.32 5.29
N ALA A 12 -30.58 27.67 4.67
CA ALA A 12 -29.23 27.64 5.21
C ALA A 12 -28.59 29.03 5.09
N VAL A 13 -28.17 29.61 6.20
CA VAL A 13 -27.68 31.00 6.32
C VAL A 13 -26.16 31.07 6.16
N GLY A 14 -25.41 30.19 6.83
CA GLY A 14 -23.95 30.19 6.75
C GLY A 14 -23.29 31.44 7.34
N ASP A 15 -23.83 31.96 8.45
CA ASP A 15 -23.34 33.15 9.16
C ASP A 15 -22.41 32.83 10.34
N GLY A 16 -22.07 31.55 10.54
CA GLY A 16 -21.24 31.09 11.66
C GLY A 16 -21.97 30.99 13.02
N ILE A 17 -23.21 31.46 13.12
CA ILE A 17 -23.97 31.55 14.39
C ILE A 17 -25.22 30.67 14.34
N SER A 18 -26.01 30.82 13.28
CA SER A 18 -27.26 30.13 13.01
C SER A 18 -27.01 28.63 12.88
N ASP A 19 -27.84 27.82 13.53
CA ASP A 19 -27.80 26.36 13.37
C ASP A 19 -28.45 25.96 12.04
N ASP A 20 -27.62 25.67 11.05
CA ASP A 20 -28.03 25.33 9.68
C ASP A 20 -28.41 23.86 9.51
N THR A 21 -28.34 23.04 10.57
CA THR A 21 -28.53 21.59 10.52
C THR A 21 -29.83 21.18 9.83
N ALA A 22 -30.97 21.76 10.23
CA ALA A 22 -32.26 21.39 9.68
C ALA A 22 -32.43 21.81 8.21
N ALA A 23 -31.93 23.00 7.85
CA ALA A 23 -31.96 23.50 6.49
C ALA A 23 -31.08 22.65 5.57
N LEU A 24 -29.85 22.32 6.01
CA LEU A 24 -28.94 21.45 5.27
C LEU A 24 -29.47 20.03 5.15
N GLN A 25 -30.12 19.48 6.17
CA GLN A 25 -30.76 18.17 6.07
C GLN A 25 -31.91 18.18 5.06
N ALA A 26 -32.77 19.21 5.07
CA ALA A 26 -33.85 19.34 4.08
C ALA A 26 -33.30 19.49 2.65
N PHE A 27 -32.19 20.22 2.49
CA PHE A 27 -31.45 20.29 1.23
C PHE A 27 -30.97 18.91 0.77
N LEU A 28 -30.31 18.15 1.65
CA LEU A 28 -29.80 16.80 1.33
C LEU A 28 -30.94 15.84 0.99
N ASP A 29 -32.06 15.94 1.68
CA ASP A 29 -33.27 15.15 1.38
C ASP A 29 -33.80 15.45 -0.03
N ALA A 30 -33.77 16.71 -0.45
CA ALA A 30 -34.18 17.11 -1.79
C ALA A 30 -33.20 16.72 -2.90
N CYS A 31 -31.95 16.35 -2.55
CA CYS A 31 -30.90 15.94 -3.47
C CYS A 31 -30.98 14.49 -3.92
N GLU A 32 -31.92 13.68 -3.41
CA GLU A 32 -32.07 12.30 -3.86
C GLU A 32 -32.33 12.25 -5.39
N GLY A 33 -31.44 11.56 -6.11
CA GLY A 33 -31.49 11.49 -7.58
C GLY A 33 -31.15 12.80 -8.31
N LYS A 34 -30.58 13.79 -7.61
CA LYS A 34 -30.31 15.13 -8.14
C LYS A 34 -28.92 15.64 -7.76
N ALA A 35 -28.56 16.76 -8.37
CA ALA A 35 -27.39 17.53 -7.99
C ALA A 35 -27.80 18.64 -6.98
N GLY A 36 -26.99 18.79 -5.94
CA GLY A 36 -27.15 19.80 -4.91
C GLY A 36 -25.92 20.69 -4.83
N PHE A 37 -26.15 22.01 -4.76
CA PHE A 37 -25.12 23.01 -4.59
C PHE A 37 -25.17 23.60 -3.17
N ILE A 38 -24.02 23.64 -2.51
CA ILE A 38 -23.84 24.35 -1.23
C ILE A 38 -23.03 25.62 -1.53
N PRO A 39 -23.64 26.82 -1.48
CA PRO A 39 -22.94 28.08 -1.73
C PRO A 39 -21.76 28.31 -0.77
N SER A 40 -20.90 29.27 -1.08
CA SER A 40 -19.97 29.78 -0.07
C SER A 40 -20.77 30.51 1.02
N PRO A 41 -20.61 30.14 2.30
CA PRO A 41 -21.18 30.87 3.43
C PRO A 41 -20.48 32.23 3.60
N ALA A 42 -21.08 33.11 4.41
CA ALA A 42 -20.41 34.34 4.85
C ALA A 42 -19.25 34.03 5.81
N GLU A 43 -19.44 33.03 6.68
CA GLU A 43 -18.38 32.47 7.53
C GLU A 43 -18.29 30.95 7.35
N PHE A 44 -19.22 30.21 7.95
CA PHE A 44 -19.37 28.76 7.80
C PHE A 44 -20.81 28.33 8.08
N TYR A 45 -21.22 27.16 7.59
CA TYR A 45 -22.48 26.56 7.99
C TYR A 45 -22.30 25.80 9.30
N ARG A 46 -22.95 26.25 10.36
CA ARG A 46 -22.84 25.61 11.67
C ARG A 46 -23.82 24.44 11.75
N VAL A 47 -23.30 23.28 12.14
CA VAL A 47 -24.04 22.01 12.21
C VAL A 47 -23.88 21.40 13.60
N THR A 48 -24.99 21.01 14.23
CA THR A 48 -24.99 20.49 15.62
C THR A 48 -25.29 18.99 15.70
N SER A 49 -25.70 18.35 14.59
CA SER A 49 -25.91 16.90 14.51
C SER A 49 -25.52 16.32 13.13
N GLN A 50 -25.39 15.00 13.03
CA GLN A 50 -25.00 14.34 11.77
C GLN A 50 -25.97 14.67 10.63
N LEU A 51 -25.42 15.10 9.50
CA LEU A 51 -26.14 15.22 8.25
C LEU A 51 -26.13 13.89 7.51
N ASN A 52 -27.30 13.52 6.96
CA ASN A 52 -27.47 12.28 6.22
C ASN A 52 -27.72 12.61 4.76
N GLY A 53 -26.73 12.30 3.92
CA GLY A 53 -26.85 12.39 2.48
C GLY A 53 -27.75 11.29 1.93
N ARG A 54 -28.41 11.58 0.80
CA ARG A 54 -29.28 10.63 0.11
C ARG A 54 -28.56 9.93 -1.03
N ARG A 55 -29.08 8.77 -1.41
CA ARG A 55 -28.62 8.00 -2.56
C ARG A 55 -28.74 8.76 -3.88
N ASN A 56 -27.95 8.37 -4.87
CA ASN A 56 -27.96 8.97 -6.21
C ASN A 56 -27.82 10.50 -6.20
N SER A 57 -27.08 11.02 -5.22
CA SER A 57 -26.90 12.47 -5.07
C SER A 57 -25.50 12.89 -5.52
N ARG A 58 -25.45 14.08 -6.12
CA ARG A 58 -24.21 14.79 -6.42
C ARG A 58 -24.18 16.07 -5.63
N ILE A 59 -23.41 16.11 -4.56
CA ILE A 59 -23.28 17.28 -3.70
C ILE A 59 -21.98 18.00 -4.03
N PHE A 60 -22.02 19.31 -4.22
CA PHE A 60 -20.82 20.08 -4.49
C PHE A 60 -20.88 21.49 -3.89
N GLY A 61 -19.73 21.96 -3.43
CA GLY A 61 -19.53 23.34 -3.00
C GLY A 61 -18.90 24.21 -4.09
N GLU A 62 -18.70 25.49 -3.78
CA GLU A 62 -17.97 26.40 -4.65
C GLU A 62 -16.45 26.12 -4.60
N ASN A 63 -15.94 25.86 -3.40
CA ASN A 63 -14.53 25.55 -3.17
C ASN A 63 -14.34 24.91 -1.79
N ARG A 64 -13.44 23.93 -1.67
CA ARG A 64 -13.15 23.21 -0.41
C ARG A 64 -12.68 24.08 0.76
N ASN A 65 -12.13 25.26 0.47
CA ASN A 65 -11.69 26.24 1.47
C ASN A 65 -12.71 27.36 1.71
N LYS A 66 -13.83 27.38 0.97
CA LYS A 66 -14.90 28.38 1.13
C LYS A 66 -16.18 27.75 1.66
N THR A 67 -16.65 26.68 1.03
CA THR A 67 -17.84 25.94 1.47
C THR A 67 -17.47 25.08 2.67
N LEU A 68 -17.64 25.62 3.87
CA LEU A 68 -17.25 24.97 5.12
C LEU A 68 -18.48 24.51 5.91
N LEU A 69 -18.53 23.21 6.22
CA LEU A 69 -19.44 22.63 7.20
C LEU A 69 -18.70 22.53 8.53
N TYR A 70 -19.16 23.27 9.52
CA TYR A 70 -18.53 23.36 10.83
C TYR A 70 -19.40 22.63 11.88
N TYR A 71 -18.86 21.56 12.44
CA TYR A 71 -19.55 20.81 13.48
C TYR A 71 -19.29 21.42 14.86
N ASP A 72 -20.36 21.85 15.53
CA ASP A 72 -20.38 22.45 16.88
C ASP A 72 -21.34 21.71 17.83
N GLY A 73 -21.61 20.43 17.55
CA GLY A 73 -22.46 19.64 18.43
C GLY A 73 -21.76 19.36 19.76
N THR A 74 -22.42 19.70 20.87
CA THR A 74 -21.92 19.44 22.23
C THR A 74 -22.14 17.99 22.70
N GLY A 75 -22.88 17.21 21.91
CA GLY A 75 -23.15 15.81 22.16
C GLY A 75 -22.24 14.89 21.36
N THR A 76 -22.02 13.68 21.88
CA THR A 76 -21.56 12.55 21.07
C THR A 76 -22.38 12.48 19.78
N ILE A 77 -21.76 12.44 18.60
CA ILE A 77 -22.49 11.96 17.41
C ILE A 77 -22.81 10.48 17.69
N PRO A 78 -24.06 10.10 18.03
CA PRO A 78 -24.35 8.79 18.62
C PRO A 78 -23.93 7.65 17.68
N GLY A 79 -23.25 6.62 18.20
CA GLY A 79 -22.80 5.47 17.42
C GLY A 79 -21.51 5.70 16.61
N GLY A 80 -20.72 6.72 16.99
CA GLY A 80 -19.53 7.13 16.26
C GLY A 80 -19.93 7.77 14.94
N GLY A 81 -20.75 8.81 14.94
CA GLY A 81 -21.27 9.40 13.71
C GLY A 81 -20.28 10.26 12.93
N ALA A 82 -20.77 10.86 11.84
CA ALA A 82 -20.00 11.74 10.96
C ALA A 82 -20.63 13.15 10.88
N VAL A 83 -19.88 14.15 10.42
CA VAL A 83 -20.47 15.45 10.05
C VAL A 83 -21.43 15.25 8.88
N LEU A 84 -20.98 14.55 7.84
CA LEU A 84 -21.81 14.09 6.72
C LEU A 84 -21.62 12.59 6.51
N ALA A 85 -22.74 11.85 6.53
CA ALA A 85 -22.77 10.42 6.31
C ALA A 85 -23.63 10.04 5.10
N PHE A 86 -23.12 9.10 4.31
CA PHE A 86 -23.87 8.34 3.32
C PHE A 86 -23.90 6.89 3.79
N ASP A 87 -25.00 6.52 4.46
CA ASP A 87 -25.16 5.22 5.10
C ASP A 87 -25.94 4.21 4.24
N GLU A 88 -26.48 4.66 3.12
CA GLU A 88 -27.20 3.84 2.15
C GLU A 88 -26.29 3.52 0.96
N ALA A 89 -26.27 2.25 0.55
CA ALA A 89 -25.46 1.74 -0.55
C ALA A 89 -25.95 2.27 -1.90
N ASP A 90 -25.26 3.25 -2.50
CA ASP A 90 -25.59 3.70 -3.86
C ASP A 90 -24.44 4.44 -4.55
N HIS A 91 -24.77 5.25 -5.57
CA HIS A 91 -23.92 6.17 -6.30
C HIS A 91 -23.96 7.55 -5.64
N VAL A 92 -22.84 8.01 -5.12
CA VAL A 92 -22.72 9.34 -4.52
C VAL A 92 -21.50 10.07 -5.06
N SER A 93 -21.59 11.38 -5.20
CA SER A 93 -20.42 12.20 -5.44
C SER A 93 -20.43 13.44 -4.57
N ILE A 94 -19.27 13.76 -4.01
CA ILE A 94 -19.08 14.90 -3.11
C ILE A 94 -17.86 15.64 -3.60
N SER A 95 -17.97 16.95 -3.78
CA SER A 95 -16.81 17.73 -4.17
C SER A 95 -16.77 19.15 -3.64
N ASN A 96 -15.56 19.69 -3.50
CA ASN A 96 -15.32 21.10 -3.18
C ASN A 96 -15.96 21.55 -1.86
N ILE A 97 -15.91 20.70 -0.83
CA ILE A 97 -16.46 20.98 0.50
C ILE A 97 -15.36 20.79 1.54
N GLY A 98 -15.30 21.72 2.49
CA GLY A 98 -14.47 21.61 3.69
C GLY A 98 -15.30 21.18 4.89
N PHE A 99 -14.73 20.35 5.73
CA PHE A 99 -15.28 19.92 7.01
C PHE A 99 -14.38 20.45 8.12
N ARG A 100 -15.01 21.12 9.09
CA ARG A 100 -14.37 21.59 10.31
C ARG A 100 -15.10 21.11 11.55
N TRP A 101 -14.37 21.00 12.65
CA TRP A 101 -14.93 20.69 13.96
C TRP A 101 -14.05 21.29 15.05
N GLU A 102 -14.66 21.67 16.17
CA GLU A 102 -13.98 21.95 17.42
C GLU A 102 -14.61 21.13 18.54
N HIS A 103 -13.87 20.93 19.63
CA HIS A 103 -14.39 20.36 20.88
C HIS A 103 -15.03 18.96 20.76
N VAL A 104 -14.44 18.07 19.96
CA VAL A 104 -14.80 16.65 20.02
C VAL A 104 -14.42 16.07 21.38
N VAL A 105 -15.41 15.59 22.14
CA VAL A 105 -15.22 15.02 23.49
C VAL A 105 -14.76 13.55 23.44
N ALA A 106 -13.84 13.22 24.37
CA ALA A 106 -12.89 12.10 24.41
C ALA A 106 -13.42 10.65 24.29
N THR A 107 -14.71 10.40 24.09
CA THR A 107 -15.28 9.05 24.26
C THR A 107 -15.64 8.35 22.96
N ASN A 108 -15.54 9.00 21.78
CA ASN A 108 -16.10 8.44 20.54
C ASN A 108 -15.24 8.62 19.29
N GLU A 109 -15.65 7.89 18.25
CA GLU A 109 -15.14 8.03 16.89
C GLU A 109 -15.81 9.25 16.22
N SER A 110 -15.01 10.19 15.74
CA SER A 110 -15.48 11.36 14.99
C SER A 110 -15.00 11.29 13.57
N VAL A 111 -15.94 11.39 12.64
CA VAL A 111 -15.69 11.27 11.21
C VAL A 111 -16.13 12.54 10.51
N ALA A 112 -15.30 13.12 9.63
CA ALA A 112 -15.74 14.25 8.83
C ALA A 112 -16.73 13.81 7.74
N LEU A 113 -16.28 12.85 6.91
CA LEU A 113 -17.07 12.25 5.85
C LEU A 113 -17.11 10.73 5.99
N ARG A 114 -18.32 10.18 6.08
CA ARG A 114 -18.57 8.74 6.07
C ARG A 114 -19.21 8.28 4.77
N LEU A 115 -18.61 7.26 4.17
CA LEU A 115 -19.11 6.49 3.05
C LEU A 115 -19.30 5.05 3.50
N ARG A 116 -20.47 4.76 4.07
CA ARG A 116 -20.80 3.40 4.52
C ARG A 116 -21.53 2.68 3.41
N ASP A 117 -21.13 1.43 3.19
CA ASP A 117 -21.83 0.49 2.33
C ASP A 117 -21.93 0.88 0.85
N GLN A 118 -21.15 1.87 0.39
CA GLN A 118 -21.28 2.46 -0.94
C GLN A 118 -20.99 1.48 -2.08
N VAL A 119 -21.79 1.57 -3.15
CA VAL A 119 -21.54 0.82 -4.39
C VAL A 119 -20.55 1.58 -5.25
N TYR A 120 -20.81 2.89 -5.44
CA TYR A 120 -19.94 3.81 -6.14
C TYR A 120 -19.87 5.14 -5.39
N ALA A 121 -18.66 5.64 -5.13
CA ALA A 121 -18.50 6.98 -4.60
C ALA A 121 -17.34 7.72 -5.28
N VAL A 122 -17.52 9.01 -5.51
CA VAL A 122 -16.43 9.90 -5.93
C VAL A 122 -16.32 11.04 -4.92
N VAL A 123 -15.13 11.20 -4.36
CA VAL A 123 -14.81 12.27 -3.43
C VAL A 123 -13.68 13.08 -4.01
N ASP A 124 -13.92 14.36 -4.25
CA ASP A 124 -12.96 15.21 -4.96
C ASP A 124 -12.86 16.61 -4.33
N GLY A 125 -11.66 17.05 -4.00
CA GLY A 125 -11.47 18.40 -3.51
C GLY A 125 -12.11 18.55 -2.13
N ILE A 126 -11.72 17.71 -1.18
CA ILE A 126 -12.19 17.81 0.20
C ILE A 126 -11.09 18.39 1.07
N THR A 127 -11.48 19.22 2.04
CA THR A 127 -10.59 19.63 3.12
C THR A 127 -11.16 19.20 4.45
N ASN A 128 -10.39 18.47 5.24
CA ASN A 128 -10.75 18.11 6.60
C ASN A 128 -9.76 18.79 7.55
N GLY A 129 -10.26 19.40 8.62
CA GLY A 129 -9.41 19.89 9.69
C GLY A 129 -10.20 20.22 10.93
N GLY A 130 -9.56 20.21 12.09
CA GLY A 130 -10.22 20.54 13.33
C GLY A 130 -9.33 20.30 14.53
N GLU A 131 -9.64 21.01 15.62
CA GLU A 131 -8.91 20.93 16.88
C GLU A 131 -9.56 19.89 17.79
N ALA A 132 -8.74 18.95 18.26
CA ALA A 132 -9.16 17.93 19.23
C ALA A 132 -8.79 18.40 20.64
N ALA A 133 -9.79 18.53 21.52
CA ALA A 133 -9.57 18.96 22.91
C ALA A 133 -8.70 17.99 23.74
N ALA A 134 -8.61 16.72 23.33
CA ALA A 134 -7.76 15.70 23.94
C ALA A 134 -7.34 14.64 22.89
N PRO A 135 -6.33 14.93 22.04
CA PRO A 135 -6.03 14.14 20.86
C PRO A 135 -5.74 12.66 21.18
N GLU A 136 -5.05 12.37 22.28
CA GLU A 136 -4.57 11.02 22.60
C GLU A 136 -5.67 9.97 22.88
N ALA A 137 -6.88 10.41 23.29
CA ALA A 137 -8.01 9.51 23.60
C ALA A 137 -8.97 9.34 22.41
N LEU A 138 -8.87 10.18 21.39
CA LEU A 138 -9.88 10.31 20.34
C LEU A 138 -9.56 9.48 19.11
N ARG A 139 -10.59 8.89 18.48
CA ARG A 139 -10.49 8.28 17.15
C ARG A 139 -11.04 9.26 16.12
N ILE A 140 -10.14 10.01 15.48
CA ILE A 140 -10.55 11.01 14.48
C ILE A 140 -10.27 10.46 13.09
N ARG A 141 -11.28 10.53 12.22
CA ARG A 141 -11.16 10.14 10.82
C ARG A 141 -11.58 11.30 9.93
N GLY A 142 -10.75 11.65 8.96
CA GLY A 142 -11.20 12.60 7.93
C GLY A 142 -12.24 11.92 7.06
N ILE A 143 -11.81 10.88 6.35
CA ILE A 143 -12.69 10.10 5.49
C ILE A 143 -12.72 8.66 6.00
N LEU A 144 -13.92 8.13 6.22
CA LEU A 144 -14.15 6.73 6.52
C LEU A 144 -14.96 6.10 5.39
N ILE A 145 -14.36 5.11 4.74
CA ILE A 145 -15.04 4.20 3.82
C ILE A 145 -15.23 2.90 4.60
N GLU A 146 -16.48 2.51 4.87
CA GLU A 146 -16.74 1.33 5.67
C GLU A 146 -17.78 0.40 5.07
N GLN A 147 -17.63 -0.90 5.32
CA GLN A 147 -18.60 -1.91 4.95
C GLN A 147 -19.13 -2.59 6.20
N THR A 148 -20.46 -2.66 6.30
CA THR A 148 -21.17 -3.18 7.48
C THR A 148 -22.09 -4.35 7.14
N LYS A 149 -22.27 -4.68 5.85
CA LYS A 149 -23.09 -5.82 5.38
C LYS A 149 -22.30 -6.67 4.39
N THR A 150 -22.65 -7.95 4.34
CA THR A 150 -22.06 -8.96 3.47
C THR A 150 -22.94 -9.27 2.25
N GLY A 151 -22.35 -9.72 1.14
CA GLY A 151 -23.05 -10.46 0.08
C GLY A 151 -23.92 -9.61 -0.86
N LEU A 152 -23.57 -8.34 -1.05
CA LEU A 152 -24.27 -7.45 -1.97
C LEU A 152 -23.68 -7.45 -3.38
N VAL A 153 -24.56 -7.30 -4.37
CA VAL A 153 -24.25 -7.21 -5.79
C VAL A 153 -24.82 -5.89 -6.33
N PRO A 154 -24.03 -4.97 -6.92
CA PRO A 154 -22.60 -5.11 -7.22
C PRO A 154 -21.72 -5.13 -5.96
N PRO A 155 -20.48 -5.64 -6.06
CA PRO A 155 -19.50 -5.54 -4.98
C PRO A 155 -19.36 -4.08 -4.52
N ARG A 156 -19.33 -3.89 -3.21
CA ARG A 156 -19.15 -2.57 -2.60
C ARG A 156 -17.71 -2.11 -2.73
N GLY A 157 -17.55 -0.80 -2.73
CA GLY A 157 -16.26 -0.18 -2.52
C GLY A 157 -15.63 0.49 -3.72
N ASN A 158 -16.32 0.61 -4.87
CA ASN A 158 -15.83 1.38 -6.03
C ASN A 158 -15.77 2.87 -5.66
N VAL A 159 -14.78 3.25 -4.88
CA VAL A 159 -14.62 4.58 -4.30
C VAL A 159 -13.37 5.19 -4.84
N VAL A 160 -13.53 6.38 -5.42
CA VAL A 160 -12.42 7.18 -5.94
C VAL A 160 -12.25 8.41 -5.07
N LEU A 161 -11.04 8.59 -4.54
CA LEU A 161 -10.65 9.76 -3.75
C LEU A 161 -9.62 10.58 -4.51
N ARG A 162 -9.84 11.90 -4.60
CA ARG A 162 -8.97 12.86 -5.30
C ARG A 162 -8.87 14.18 -4.56
N ASN A 163 -7.74 14.87 -4.68
CA ASN A 163 -7.56 16.24 -4.20
C ASN A 163 -7.95 16.41 -2.73
N ILE A 164 -7.51 15.47 -1.89
CA ILE A 164 -7.87 15.42 -0.47
C ILE A 164 -6.81 16.16 0.33
N LEU A 165 -7.21 17.23 1.00
CA LEU A 165 -6.39 17.88 2.03
C LEU A 165 -6.95 17.46 3.39
N ASN A 166 -6.12 16.89 4.23
CA ASN A 166 -6.48 16.57 5.60
C ASN A 166 -5.38 17.08 6.51
N VAL A 167 -5.71 18.03 7.36
CA VAL A 167 -4.77 18.61 8.31
C VAL A 167 -5.41 18.51 9.68
N PHE A 168 -4.95 17.55 10.48
CA PHE A 168 -5.33 17.52 11.88
C PHE A 168 -4.54 18.62 12.61
N GLU A 169 -5.24 19.50 13.32
CA GLU A 169 -4.57 20.57 14.03
C GLU A 169 -3.81 20.02 15.23
N ARG A 170 -2.68 20.66 15.52
CA ARG A 170 -1.72 20.19 16.51
C ARG A 170 -2.26 20.46 17.91
N GLY A 171 -2.76 19.43 18.58
CA GLY A 171 -3.13 19.54 19.99
C GLY A 171 -1.91 19.87 20.87
N THR A 172 -2.14 20.50 22.01
CA THR A 172 -1.08 20.88 22.98
C THR A 172 -0.40 19.68 23.66
N ALA A 173 -0.95 18.48 23.54
CA ALA A 173 -0.47 17.25 24.16
C ALA A 173 -0.22 16.17 23.08
N GLY A 174 0.99 16.14 22.54
CA GLY A 174 1.45 15.08 21.64
C GLY A 174 0.79 15.08 20.26
N ASP A 175 1.60 15.01 19.21
CA ASP A 175 1.09 15.03 17.84
C ASP A 175 0.28 13.74 17.56
N GLY A 176 -0.87 13.85 16.87
CA GLY A 176 -1.59 12.67 16.37
C GLY A 176 -2.69 12.17 17.28
N GLY A 177 -3.89 12.05 16.71
CA GLY A 177 -5.04 11.47 17.40
C GLY A 177 -4.76 10.08 17.98
N GLY A 178 -5.63 9.67 18.91
CA GLY A 178 -5.56 8.40 19.63
C GLY A 178 -5.63 7.16 18.73
N PRO A 179 -5.53 5.96 19.32
CA PRO A 179 -5.44 4.69 18.60
C PRO A 179 -6.59 4.50 17.59
N GLY A 180 -6.24 4.42 16.30
CA GLY A 180 -7.21 4.26 15.20
C GLY A 180 -7.62 5.55 14.50
N SER A 181 -6.98 6.68 14.82
CA SER A 181 -7.12 7.92 14.07
C SER A 181 -6.44 7.83 12.71
N ALA A 182 -7.12 8.27 11.66
CA ALA A 182 -6.61 8.17 10.29
C ALA A 182 -7.06 9.35 9.42
N GLY A 183 -6.21 9.80 8.50
CA GLY A 183 -6.62 10.75 7.47
C GLY A 183 -7.70 10.15 6.58
N ILE A 184 -7.40 8.95 6.05
CA ILE A 184 -8.31 8.11 5.30
C ILE A 184 -8.31 6.72 5.94
N HIS A 185 -9.49 6.18 6.20
CA HIS A 185 -9.66 4.83 6.68
C HIS A 185 -10.58 4.04 5.74
N ILE A 186 -10.06 2.95 5.19
CA ILE A 186 -10.82 1.94 4.43
C ILE A 186 -11.02 0.74 5.34
N LYS A 187 -12.26 0.42 5.69
CA LYS A 187 -12.61 -0.59 6.69
C LYS A 187 -13.66 -1.58 6.19
N GLY A 188 -13.21 -2.75 5.72
CA GLY A 188 -14.11 -3.83 5.33
C GLY A 188 -14.49 -4.78 6.47
N LEU A 189 -15.19 -5.86 6.10
CA LEU A 189 -15.50 -6.96 7.00
C LEU A 189 -14.49 -8.09 6.78
N ALA A 190 -14.14 -8.83 7.84
CA ALA A 190 -13.30 -10.01 7.72
C ALA A 190 -13.90 -11.08 6.80
N SER A 191 -15.23 -11.19 6.78
CA SER A 191 -15.98 -12.11 5.91
C SER A 191 -16.27 -11.57 4.52
N ASP A 192 -16.14 -10.25 4.31
CA ASP A 192 -16.46 -9.59 3.05
C ASP A 192 -15.68 -8.27 2.93
N ARG A 193 -14.63 -8.28 2.12
CA ARG A 193 -13.71 -7.16 1.99
C ARG A 193 -14.31 -6.07 1.11
N ILE A 194 -14.02 -4.81 1.45
CA ILE A 194 -14.29 -3.69 0.52
C ILE A 194 -13.44 -3.91 -0.72
N ASN A 195 -14.01 -3.82 -1.91
CA ASN A 195 -13.28 -3.97 -3.17
C ASN A 195 -13.13 -2.63 -3.88
N HIS A 196 -11.99 -2.43 -4.54
CA HIS A 196 -11.78 -1.38 -5.55
C HIS A 196 -11.81 0.07 -5.04
N VAL A 197 -10.94 0.39 -4.09
CA VAL A 197 -10.74 1.78 -3.64
C VAL A 197 -9.52 2.38 -4.32
N VAL A 198 -9.70 3.52 -5.00
CA VAL A 198 -8.66 4.22 -5.74
C VAL A 198 -8.41 5.59 -5.13
N LEU A 199 -7.18 5.81 -4.67
CA LEU A 199 -6.67 7.10 -4.25
C LEU A 199 -5.80 7.62 -5.39
N GLU A 200 -6.25 8.63 -6.11
CA GLU A 200 -5.54 9.17 -7.27
C GLU A 200 -5.44 10.69 -7.22
N SER A 201 -4.62 11.26 -8.09
CA SER A 201 -4.28 12.69 -8.07
C SER A 201 -3.58 13.11 -6.78
N GLU A 202 -3.59 14.41 -6.47
CA GLU A 202 -2.90 14.94 -5.30
C GLU A 202 -3.70 14.70 -4.02
N GLY A 203 -2.98 14.45 -2.94
CA GLY A 203 -3.55 14.44 -1.60
C GLY A 203 -2.49 14.84 -0.59
N ASN A 204 -2.88 15.51 0.48
CA ASN A 204 -1.99 15.83 1.58
C ASN A 204 -2.65 15.45 2.89
N LEU A 205 -2.07 14.49 3.61
CA LEU A 205 -2.58 13.99 4.88
C LEU A 205 -1.54 14.31 5.96
N GLU A 206 -1.89 15.24 6.85
CA GLU A 206 -0.99 15.79 7.87
C GLU A 206 -1.51 15.52 9.29
N HIS A 207 -0.57 15.15 10.16
CA HIS A 207 -0.72 15.02 11.61
C HIS A 207 -1.75 13.97 12.09
N ALA A 208 -2.15 13.05 11.21
CA ALA A 208 -2.93 11.89 11.58
C ALA A 208 -2.03 10.83 12.24
N LYS A 209 -2.56 9.99 13.15
CA LYS A 209 -1.79 8.82 13.60
C LYS A 209 -1.43 7.90 12.42
N TYR A 210 -2.44 7.61 11.59
CA TYR A 210 -2.28 6.98 10.29
C TYR A 210 -2.60 7.96 9.17
N GLY A 211 -1.72 8.14 8.19
CA GLY A 211 -2.10 8.88 6.99
C GLY A 211 -3.25 8.15 6.29
N ILE A 212 -2.96 6.91 5.87
CA ILE A 212 -3.92 5.99 5.28
C ILE A 212 -3.93 4.69 6.10
N LEU A 213 -5.10 4.27 6.54
CA LEU A 213 -5.34 2.99 7.21
C LEU A 213 -6.23 2.12 6.32
N VAL A 214 -5.75 0.92 5.99
CA VAL A 214 -6.46 -0.06 5.17
C VAL A 214 -6.66 -1.32 6.00
N GLU A 215 -7.91 -1.64 6.33
CA GLU A 215 -8.29 -2.83 7.10
C GLU A 215 -9.33 -3.64 6.32
N TYR A 216 -9.06 -4.92 6.09
CA TYR A 216 -10.00 -5.84 5.41
C TYR A 216 -10.49 -5.33 4.05
N ALA A 217 -9.59 -4.79 3.24
CA ALA A 217 -9.89 -4.34 1.88
C ALA A 217 -9.23 -5.23 0.83
N ASN A 218 -9.70 -5.14 -0.39
CA ASN A 218 -9.15 -5.80 -1.55
C ASN A 218 -9.11 -4.81 -2.73
N GLU A 219 -8.10 -4.94 -3.59
CA GLU A 219 -7.93 -4.08 -4.78
C GLU A 219 -7.87 -2.59 -4.44
N VAL A 220 -6.96 -2.23 -3.53
CA VAL A 220 -6.74 -0.82 -3.17
C VAL A 220 -5.57 -0.28 -3.98
N LEU A 221 -5.77 0.83 -4.69
CA LEU A 221 -4.71 1.54 -5.40
C LEU A 221 -4.45 2.88 -4.72
N ILE A 222 -3.21 3.09 -4.28
CA ILE A 222 -2.71 4.38 -3.80
C ILE A 222 -1.75 4.91 -4.87
N GLY A 223 -2.25 5.84 -5.68
CA GLY A 223 -1.53 6.45 -6.78
C GLY A 223 -0.51 7.51 -6.35
N PRO A 224 0.15 8.15 -7.34
CA PRO A 224 1.16 9.16 -7.08
C PRO A 224 0.50 10.49 -6.66
N GLY A 225 1.28 11.42 -6.12
CA GLY A 225 0.79 12.75 -5.73
C GLY A 225 0.29 12.86 -4.29
N TRP A 226 0.29 11.76 -3.55
CA TRP A 226 -0.05 11.75 -2.13
C TRP A 226 1.16 12.12 -1.28
N LEU A 227 1.09 13.26 -0.61
CA LEU A 227 1.99 13.69 0.43
C LEU A 227 1.45 13.18 1.78
N LEU A 228 2.19 12.25 2.39
CA LEU A 228 1.80 11.66 3.66
C LEU A 228 2.74 12.14 4.76
N ARG A 229 2.15 12.74 5.79
CA ARG A 229 2.80 13.20 7.02
C ARG A 229 1.94 12.73 8.18
N ALA A 230 2.16 11.50 8.66
CA ALA A 230 1.59 11.10 9.93
C ALA A 230 2.08 12.04 11.04
N ALA A 231 1.58 11.94 12.26
CA ALA A 231 2.11 12.70 13.39
C ALA A 231 3.15 11.90 14.19
N ASN A 232 2.86 10.62 14.45
CA ASN A 232 3.56 9.88 15.50
C ASN A 232 3.68 8.36 15.28
N ASP A 233 3.11 7.79 14.22
CA ASP A 233 3.13 6.33 14.04
C ASP A 233 3.41 5.93 12.59
N THR A 234 2.39 5.73 11.77
CA THR A 234 2.56 5.04 10.49
C THR A 234 1.90 5.80 9.34
N GLU A 235 2.62 6.15 8.28
CA GLU A 235 2.03 6.91 7.17
C GLU A 235 1.01 6.08 6.37
N VAL A 236 1.32 4.81 6.08
CA VAL A 236 0.37 3.85 5.48
C VAL A 236 0.40 2.54 6.25
N MET A 237 -0.74 2.18 6.84
CA MET A 237 -0.91 0.88 7.50
C MET A 237 -1.86 0.02 6.68
N ILE A 238 -1.40 -1.16 6.28
CA ILE A 238 -2.19 -2.18 5.60
C ILE A 238 -2.34 -3.38 6.53
N SER A 239 -3.59 -3.74 6.82
CA SER A 239 -3.93 -4.84 7.70
C SER A 239 -5.02 -5.75 7.12
N ASN A 240 -4.77 -7.07 7.12
CA ASN A 240 -5.72 -8.08 6.65
C ASN A 240 -6.31 -7.80 5.25
N ALA A 241 -5.53 -7.15 4.38
CA ALA A 241 -5.98 -6.70 3.05
C ALA A 241 -5.32 -7.53 1.93
N ALA A 242 -5.88 -7.49 0.72
CA ALA A 242 -5.24 -8.10 -0.45
C ALA A 242 -5.16 -7.17 -1.66
N ASN A 243 -4.25 -7.47 -2.58
CA ASN A 243 -4.12 -6.77 -3.87
C ASN A 243 -3.97 -5.25 -3.70
N VAL A 244 -3.21 -4.82 -2.69
CA VAL A 244 -2.97 -3.40 -2.43
C VAL A 244 -1.76 -2.94 -3.21
N THR A 245 -1.94 -1.98 -4.11
CA THR A 245 -0.85 -1.37 -4.88
C THR A 245 -0.59 0.05 -4.42
N ILE A 246 0.65 0.36 -4.05
CA ILE A 246 1.12 1.72 -3.75
C ILE A 246 2.10 2.12 -4.83
N PHE A 247 1.84 3.22 -5.53
CA PHE A 247 2.67 3.72 -6.61
C PHE A 247 2.97 5.21 -6.42
N GLY A 248 4.24 5.57 -6.20
CA GLY A 248 4.67 6.98 -6.28
C GLY A 248 4.17 7.91 -5.17
N ALA A 249 3.61 7.39 -4.07
CA ALA A 249 3.29 8.20 -2.90
C ALA A 249 4.57 8.83 -2.31
N GLN A 250 4.49 10.11 -1.96
CA GLN A 250 5.57 10.85 -1.32
C GLN A 250 5.38 10.82 0.20
N ILE A 251 6.29 10.11 0.86
CA ILE A 251 6.34 10.08 2.32
C ILE A 251 7.31 11.18 2.76
N ALA A 252 6.77 12.23 3.37
CA ALA A 252 7.57 13.39 3.76
C ALA A 252 8.36 13.10 5.05
N PRO A 253 9.55 13.72 5.19
CA PRO A 253 10.39 13.53 6.36
C PRO A 253 9.67 14.12 7.56
N MET A 254 9.41 13.28 8.53
CA MET A 254 8.99 13.75 9.84
C MET A 254 10.16 13.95 10.78
N ARG A 255 9.97 14.89 11.72
CA ARG A 255 10.88 15.12 12.85
C ARG A 255 10.84 13.99 13.90
N ILE A 256 9.88 13.05 13.81
CA ILE A 256 9.57 12.06 14.86
C ILE A 256 9.62 10.64 14.26
N LYS A 257 9.83 9.64 15.13
CA LYS A 257 10.09 8.19 14.88
C LYS A 257 8.91 7.43 14.21
N GLY A 258 8.37 7.93 13.10
CA GLY A 258 7.32 7.24 12.33
C GLY A 258 7.85 6.11 11.45
N LYS A 259 7.00 5.12 11.17
CA LYS A 259 7.19 4.03 10.20
C LYS A 259 6.50 4.40 8.89
N GLY A 260 7.23 4.47 7.77
CA GLY A 260 6.67 4.80 6.45
C GLY A 260 5.43 3.97 6.06
N ILE A 261 5.67 2.81 5.47
CA ILE A 261 4.63 1.85 5.07
C ILE A 261 4.76 0.62 5.95
N VAL A 262 3.67 0.22 6.59
CA VAL A 262 3.56 -1.02 7.36
C VAL A 262 2.55 -1.93 6.71
N ILE A 263 2.97 -3.17 6.45
CA ILE A 263 2.13 -4.23 5.89
C ILE A 263 2.14 -5.39 6.87
N ASP A 264 0.95 -5.75 7.38
CA ASP A 264 0.81 -6.80 8.37
C ASP A 264 1.00 -8.22 7.79
N ALA A 265 1.10 -9.21 8.69
CA ALA A 265 1.32 -10.61 8.34
C ALA A 265 0.16 -11.24 7.54
N ASN A 266 -1.04 -10.69 7.68
CA ASN A 266 -2.26 -11.23 7.11
C ASN A 266 -2.63 -10.56 5.77
N CYS A 267 -1.76 -9.67 5.28
CA CYS A 267 -1.90 -9.08 3.96
C CYS A 267 -1.42 -10.03 2.87
N GLU A 268 -2.04 -9.94 1.69
CA GLU A 268 -1.68 -10.75 0.53
C GLU A 268 -1.50 -9.90 -0.73
N ASP A 269 -0.60 -10.31 -1.62
CA ASP A 269 -0.45 -9.72 -2.98
C ASP A 269 -0.29 -8.18 -2.98
N CYS A 270 0.41 -7.64 -1.99
CA CYS A 270 0.68 -6.20 -1.92
C CYS A 270 1.87 -5.82 -2.80
N THR A 271 1.77 -4.72 -3.54
CA THR A 271 2.84 -4.23 -4.41
C THR A 271 3.16 -2.78 -4.06
N VAL A 272 4.43 -2.48 -3.78
CA VAL A 272 4.90 -1.11 -3.51
C VAL A 272 5.91 -0.71 -4.57
N ILE A 273 5.63 0.34 -5.34
CA ILE A 273 6.41 0.78 -6.49
C ILE A 273 6.82 2.24 -6.34
N ALA A 274 8.11 2.48 -6.52
CA ALA A 274 8.72 3.78 -6.66
C ALA A 274 8.21 4.85 -5.67
N PRO A 275 8.12 4.59 -4.35
CA PRO A 275 7.68 5.65 -3.46
C PRO A 275 8.77 6.75 -3.51
N ALA A 276 8.38 8.03 -3.48
CA ALA A 276 9.34 9.14 -3.46
C ALA A 276 9.74 9.38 -2.00
N TRP A 277 10.98 9.01 -1.64
CA TRP A 277 11.40 8.95 -0.23
C TRP A 277 12.18 10.20 0.12
N ASN A 278 11.72 10.89 1.15
CA ASN A 278 12.52 11.90 1.81
C ASN A 278 12.54 11.53 3.29
N LEU A 279 13.41 10.59 3.66
CA LEU A 279 13.57 10.16 5.04
C LEU A 279 14.72 10.94 5.68
N SER A 280 14.41 11.81 6.63
CA SER A 280 15.39 12.39 7.54
C SER A 280 15.73 11.45 8.72
N SER A 281 14.93 10.41 8.95
CA SER A 281 14.94 9.60 10.18
C SER A 281 15.92 8.42 10.19
N GLY A 282 16.43 7.99 9.04
CA GLY A 282 17.33 6.83 8.94
C GLY A 282 16.68 5.45 9.14
N GLU A 283 15.38 5.39 9.41
CA GLU A 283 14.57 4.16 9.44
C GLU A 283 14.22 3.68 8.01
N PRO A 284 13.99 2.38 7.76
CA PRO A 284 13.55 1.91 6.46
C PRO A 284 12.13 2.44 6.15
N ALA A 285 11.88 2.98 4.95
CA ALA A 285 10.56 3.54 4.62
C ALA A 285 9.47 2.48 4.45
N VAL A 286 9.83 1.20 4.41
CA VAL A 286 8.88 0.09 4.44
C VAL A 286 9.30 -0.84 5.57
N VAL A 287 8.43 -0.97 6.56
CA VAL A 287 8.58 -1.91 7.66
C VAL A 287 7.58 -3.03 7.41
N PHE A 288 8.05 -4.17 6.94
CA PHE A 288 7.25 -5.38 6.99
C PHE A 288 7.25 -5.83 8.43
N SER A 289 6.09 -5.78 9.10
CA SER A 289 6.03 -6.28 10.46
C SER A 289 6.24 -7.80 10.48
N ASP A 290 5.86 -8.51 9.40
CA ASP A 290 5.96 -9.98 9.31
C ASP A 290 5.89 -10.56 7.87
N ASN A 291 6.23 -9.79 6.83
CA ASN A 291 6.16 -10.20 5.41
C ASN A 291 4.79 -10.79 5.00
N GLY A 292 3.75 -9.94 4.91
CA GLY A 292 2.49 -10.33 4.28
C GLY A 292 2.72 -11.16 3.02
N ALA A 293 1.96 -12.25 2.86
CA ALA A 293 2.20 -13.24 1.83
C ALA A 293 2.26 -12.57 0.44
N ARG A 294 3.34 -12.82 -0.31
CA ARG A 294 3.49 -12.35 -1.71
C ARG A 294 3.57 -10.82 -1.85
N THR A 295 4.20 -10.14 -0.89
CA THR A 295 4.47 -8.70 -1.03
C THR A 295 5.67 -8.43 -1.95
N THR A 296 5.50 -7.57 -2.95
CA THR A 296 6.57 -7.15 -3.89
C THR A 296 6.92 -5.68 -3.68
N VAL A 297 8.21 -5.36 -3.58
CA VAL A 297 8.67 -3.96 -3.50
C VAL A 297 9.66 -3.64 -4.60
N ILE A 298 9.33 -2.62 -5.39
CA ILE A 298 10.11 -2.08 -6.49
C ILE A 298 10.54 -0.67 -6.09
N ALA A 299 11.66 -0.54 -5.40
CA ALA A 299 12.21 0.76 -5.02
C ALA A 299 13.01 1.36 -6.19
N PRO A 300 12.97 2.69 -6.43
CA PRO A 300 13.95 3.34 -7.30
C PRO A 300 15.32 3.13 -6.66
N GLY A 301 16.37 2.92 -7.47
CA GLY A 301 17.74 2.89 -6.94
C GLY A 301 17.96 4.14 -6.08
N ALA A 302 18.40 3.94 -4.83
CA ALA A 302 18.45 5.00 -3.82
C ALA A 302 18.93 6.34 -4.42
N PRO A 303 18.16 7.43 -4.31
CA PRO A 303 18.61 8.72 -4.81
C PRO A 303 19.87 9.10 -4.03
N SER A 304 20.97 9.33 -4.74
CA SER A 304 22.17 9.91 -4.16
C SER A 304 21.82 11.33 -3.71
N VAL A 305 21.55 11.53 -2.41
CA VAL A 305 21.29 12.86 -1.86
C VAL A 305 22.60 13.67 -1.92
N PRO A 306 22.68 14.76 -2.69
CA PRO A 306 23.87 15.61 -2.71
C PRO A 306 24.07 16.22 -1.33
N GLY A 307 25.17 15.86 -0.65
CA GLY A 307 25.54 16.40 0.67
C GLY A 307 25.36 15.45 1.86
N ALA A 308 24.85 14.22 1.68
CA ALA A 308 24.86 13.23 2.74
C ALA A 308 26.28 12.67 2.95
N THR A 309 26.92 13.00 4.08
CA THR A 309 28.29 12.54 4.45
C THR A 309 28.36 11.06 4.82
N LYS A 310 27.22 10.38 4.87
CA LYS A 310 27.12 8.92 4.91
C LYS A 310 26.16 8.49 3.80
N PRO A 311 26.49 7.45 3.01
CA PRO A 311 25.50 6.77 2.17
C PRO A 311 24.30 6.44 3.06
N LEU A 312 23.08 6.73 2.60
CA LEU A 312 21.88 6.12 3.20
C LEU A 312 22.19 4.63 3.31
N ALA A 313 22.14 4.09 4.53
CA ALA A 313 22.36 2.67 4.71
C ALA A 313 21.40 1.96 3.75
N PRO A 314 21.88 1.02 2.90
CA PRO A 314 20.96 0.18 2.15
C PRO A 314 19.91 -0.35 3.14
N PRO A 315 18.63 -0.48 2.72
CA PRO A 315 17.55 -0.89 3.62
C PRO A 315 18.08 -2.01 4.51
N ALA A 316 18.01 -1.78 5.82
CA ALA A 316 18.66 -2.61 6.82
C ALA A 316 18.53 -4.06 6.36
N LYS A 317 19.68 -4.71 6.13
CA LYS A 317 19.75 -6.05 5.54
C LYS A 317 18.58 -6.85 6.07
N VAL A 318 17.81 -7.45 5.17
CA VAL A 318 16.89 -8.55 5.48
C VAL A 318 17.76 -9.70 6.03
N ASN A 319 18.20 -9.54 7.28
CA ASN A 319 19.11 -10.41 8.01
C ASN A 319 18.32 -11.38 8.89
N ALA A 320 17.00 -11.16 9.05
CA ALA A 320 16.12 -12.25 9.37
C ALA A 320 16.03 -13.11 8.09
N PRO A 321 16.25 -14.45 8.16
CA PRO A 321 15.87 -15.31 7.05
C PRO A 321 14.44 -14.95 6.69
N VAL A 322 14.18 -14.66 5.42
CA VAL A 322 12.80 -14.56 4.91
C VAL A 322 12.17 -15.91 5.20
N GLN A 323 11.55 -16.05 6.37
CA GLN A 323 10.73 -17.20 6.69
C GLN A 323 9.47 -17.01 5.86
N HIS A 324 9.52 -17.47 4.61
CA HIS A 324 8.30 -17.87 3.93
C HIS A 324 7.65 -18.90 4.85
N ARG A 325 6.55 -18.53 5.53
CA ARG A 325 5.66 -19.55 6.08
C ARG A 325 5.31 -20.48 4.94
N LYS A 326 5.55 -21.78 5.13
CA LYS A 326 5.08 -22.84 4.25
C LYS A 326 3.56 -22.69 4.11
N TYR A 327 3.13 -22.06 3.03
CA TYR A 327 1.81 -22.33 2.49
C TYR A 327 2.05 -23.27 1.32
N ASP A 328 1.53 -24.49 1.44
CA ASP A 328 1.55 -25.47 0.36
C ASP A 328 0.79 -24.86 -0.83
N GLY A 329 1.45 -24.75 -2.00
CA GLY A 329 0.85 -24.23 -3.23
C GLY A 329 1.47 -22.97 -3.83
N ILE A 330 2.54 -22.40 -3.26
CA ILE A 330 3.22 -21.22 -3.84
C ILE A 330 4.00 -21.62 -5.11
N GLY A 331 3.59 -21.08 -6.27
CA GLY A 331 4.37 -21.11 -7.52
C GLY A 331 5.60 -20.19 -7.49
N PRO A 332 6.48 -20.25 -8.51
CA PRO A 332 7.67 -19.40 -8.55
C PRO A 332 7.29 -17.91 -8.55
N HIS A 333 7.99 -17.09 -7.77
CA HIS A 333 7.83 -15.63 -7.76
C HIS A 333 9.14 -14.93 -8.11
N LEU A 334 9.01 -13.70 -8.59
CA LEU A 334 10.08 -12.87 -9.12
C LEU A 334 10.60 -11.95 -8.00
N GLU A 335 11.87 -12.03 -7.67
CA GLU A 335 12.52 -11.18 -6.66
C GLU A 335 13.66 -10.41 -7.31
N LEU A 336 13.68 -9.08 -7.16
CA LEU A 336 14.80 -8.24 -7.60
C LEU A 336 15.80 -8.15 -6.44
N ILE A 337 16.98 -8.76 -6.59
CA ILE A 337 18.01 -8.78 -5.56
C ILE A 337 19.17 -7.90 -6.01
N ARG A 338 19.58 -6.95 -5.15
CA ARG A 338 20.74 -6.09 -5.41
C ARG A 338 21.99 -6.64 -4.72
N SER A 339 23.10 -6.69 -5.44
CA SER A 339 24.37 -7.10 -4.85
C SER A 339 24.86 -6.05 -3.84
N PRO A 340 25.45 -6.44 -2.68
CA PRO A 340 25.98 -5.49 -1.71
C PRO A 340 27.23 -4.73 -2.20
N THR A 341 27.93 -5.24 -3.23
CA THR A 341 29.28 -4.76 -3.61
C THR A 341 29.33 -4.04 -4.94
N ASP A 342 28.30 -4.19 -5.76
CA ASP A 342 28.26 -3.76 -7.14
C ASP A 342 26.84 -3.29 -7.42
N ASN A 343 26.69 -2.06 -7.92
CA ASN A 343 25.41 -1.35 -8.07
C ASN A 343 24.41 -2.02 -9.05
N GLN A 344 24.66 -3.26 -9.45
CA GLN A 344 23.89 -4.10 -10.34
C GLN A 344 22.68 -4.71 -9.60
N SER A 345 21.52 -4.71 -10.27
CA SER A 345 20.31 -5.40 -9.81
C SER A 345 20.13 -6.65 -10.65
N VAL A 346 19.96 -7.80 -10.02
CA VAL A 346 19.69 -9.08 -10.70
C VAL A 346 18.27 -9.51 -10.41
N LEU A 347 17.55 -9.91 -11.45
CA LEU A 347 16.20 -10.47 -11.33
C LEU A 347 16.30 -11.97 -11.12
N VAL A 348 15.81 -12.48 -9.99
CA VAL A 348 15.91 -13.90 -9.61
C VAL A 348 14.50 -14.49 -9.47
N MET A 349 14.23 -15.62 -10.13
CA MET A 349 13.03 -16.42 -9.88
C MET A 349 13.30 -17.39 -8.73
N ARG A 350 12.53 -17.32 -7.65
CA ARG A 350 12.63 -18.26 -6.52
C ARG A 350 11.49 -19.27 -6.52
N GLY A 351 11.84 -20.54 -6.34
CA GLY A 351 10.92 -21.58 -5.90
C GLY A 351 10.74 -21.54 -4.38
N ALA A 352 9.59 -22.00 -3.88
CA ALA A 352 9.30 -22.02 -2.46
C ALA A 352 10.38 -22.79 -1.65
N GLY A 353 10.94 -22.15 -0.61
CA GLY A 353 11.82 -22.80 0.37
C GLY A 353 13.33 -22.76 0.11
N GLN A 354 13.83 -21.98 -0.86
CA GLN A 354 15.27 -21.94 -1.17
C GLN A 354 15.99 -20.68 -0.68
N SER A 355 17.19 -20.89 -0.12
CA SER A 355 18.16 -19.84 0.25
C SER A 355 19.30 -19.82 -0.76
N VAL A 356 19.75 -18.63 -1.15
CA VAL A 356 20.87 -18.44 -2.08
C VAL A 356 22.17 -18.58 -1.28
N SER A 357 22.98 -19.60 -1.57
CA SER A 357 24.26 -19.78 -0.88
C SER A 357 25.25 -18.69 -1.28
N SER A 358 26.19 -18.36 -0.38
CA SER A 358 27.28 -17.42 -0.65
C SER A 358 28.15 -17.80 -1.86
N ALA A 359 28.13 -19.06 -2.28
CA ALA A 359 28.84 -19.55 -3.47
C ALA A 359 28.15 -19.14 -4.78
N ALA A 360 26.82 -19.04 -4.82
CA ALA A 360 26.10 -18.59 -6.01
C ALA A 360 26.40 -17.11 -6.33
N TRP A 361 26.67 -16.30 -5.31
CA TRP A 361 27.09 -14.90 -5.46
C TRP A 361 28.44 -14.74 -6.18
N GLN A 362 29.38 -15.66 -6.01
CA GLN A 362 30.69 -15.58 -6.68
C GLN A 362 30.63 -15.87 -8.19
N VAL A 363 29.62 -16.63 -8.65
CA VAL A 363 29.44 -16.95 -10.08
C VAL A 363 28.87 -15.75 -10.84
N ILE A 364 28.08 -14.91 -10.18
CA ILE A 364 27.45 -13.71 -10.75
C ILE A 364 28.48 -12.61 -11.03
N ASN A 365 29.51 -12.46 -10.18
CA ASN A 365 30.46 -11.34 -10.26
C ASN A 365 31.66 -11.53 -11.20
N ASN A 366 31.91 -12.73 -11.71
CA ASN A 366 33.09 -12.98 -12.57
C ASN A 366 32.80 -12.87 -14.08
N GLY A 367 31.58 -12.48 -14.47
CA GLY A 367 31.23 -12.22 -15.87
C GLY A 367 31.59 -10.79 -16.29
N ASN A 368 32.84 -10.56 -16.70
CA ASN A 368 33.21 -9.36 -17.46
C ASN A 368 32.58 -9.47 -18.87
N GLY A 369 31.30 -9.10 -19.00
CA GLY A 369 30.57 -9.17 -20.26
C GLY A 369 29.52 -8.07 -20.34
N SER A 370 29.76 -7.10 -21.21
CA SER A 370 28.79 -6.10 -21.64
C SER A 370 27.70 -6.76 -22.48
N GLY A 371 26.62 -7.19 -21.83
CA GLY A 371 25.41 -7.73 -22.47
C GLY A 371 24.50 -8.39 -21.45
N MET A 372 23.20 -8.07 -21.47
CA MET A 372 22.21 -8.74 -20.60
C MET A 372 22.01 -10.19 -21.07
N ASP A 373 22.80 -11.12 -20.55
CA ASP A 373 22.56 -12.55 -20.68
C ASP A 373 21.48 -12.98 -19.68
N MET A 374 20.31 -13.42 -20.16
CA MET A 374 19.32 -14.09 -19.32
C MET A 374 19.74 -15.55 -19.11
N GLN A 375 20.30 -15.87 -17.94
CA GLN A 375 20.53 -17.25 -17.55
C GLN A 375 19.32 -17.81 -16.80
N ARG A 376 18.72 -18.87 -17.33
CA ARG A 376 17.70 -19.66 -16.63
C ARG A 376 18.40 -20.77 -15.86
N PHE A 377 18.28 -20.74 -14.53
CA PHE A 377 18.77 -21.82 -13.68
C PHE A 377 17.60 -22.75 -13.30
N GLU A 378 17.73 -24.05 -13.60
CA GLU A 378 16.99 -25.08 -12.88
C GLU A 378 17.89 -25.60 -11.75
N ILE A 379 17.44 -25.47 -10.50
CA ILE A 379 18.25 -25.85 -9.33
C ILE A 379 17.90 -27.28 -8.92
N GLY A 380 18.83 -28.21 -9.15
CA GLY A 380 18.78 -29.59 -8.65
C GLY A 380 19.88 -30.50 -9.20
N THR A 381 20.35 -30.23 -10.41
CA THR A 381 21.54 -30.87 -11.02
C THR A 381 22.32 -29.74 -11.70
N GLY A 382 23.65 -29.74 -11.62
CA GLY A 382 24.51 -28.63 -12.07
C GLY A 382 24.54 -28.40 -13.60
N LEU A 383 23.39 -28.40 -14.26
CA LEU A 383 23.21 -28.13 -15.68
C LEU A 383 22.75 -26.67 -15.83
N ALA A 384 23.59 -25.82 -16.42
CA ALA A 384 23.19 -24.47 -16.81
C ALA A 384 22.85 -24.46 -18.30
N GLU A 385 21.67 -23.96 -18.67
CA GLU A 385 21.31 -23.73 -20.07
C GLU A 385 21.82 -22.35 -20.50
N ARG A 386 22.61 -22.29 -21.58
CA ARG A 386 23.09 -21.06 -22.21
C ARG A 386 22.39 -20.89 -23.55
N LEU A 387 21.82 -19.70 -23.80
CA LEU A 387 21.46 -19.29 -25.14
C LEU A 387 22.55 -18.40 -25.71
N ASP A 388 22.91 -18.59 -26.98
CA ASP A 388 23.75 -17.64 -27.69
C ASP A 388 22.91 -16.54 -28.39
N ALA A 389 23.61 -15.58 -29.00
CA ALA A 389 22.99 -14.45 -29.70
C ALA A 389 22.13 -14.85 -30.91
N SER A 390 22.18 -16.11 -31.36
CA SER A 390 21.34 -16.65 -32.43
C SER A 390 20.10 -17.40 -31.92
N GLY A 391 19.96 -17.54 -30.60
CA GLY A 391 18.88 -18.28 -29.96
C GLY A 391 19.13 -19.79 -29.84
N GLN A 392 20.35 -20.26 -30.13
CA GLN A 392 20.71 -21.68 -30.00
C GLN A 392 21.01 -22.02 -28.54
N ARG A 393 20.46 -23.16 -28.06
CA ARG A 393 20.54 -23.61 -26.66
C ARG A 393 21.69 -24.60 -26.45
N TYR A 394 22.45 -24.40 -25.39
CA TYR A 394 23.57 -25.25 -24.97
C TYR A 394 23.42 -25.63 -23.50
N LEU A 395 23.69 -26.88 -23.15
CA LEU A 395 23.86 -27.30 -21.76
C LEU A 395 25.34 -27.14 -21.39
N LYS A 396 25.65 -26.20 -20.50
CA LYS A 396 26.99 -26.00 -19.95
C LYS A 396 27.25 -27.03 -18.86
N CYS A 397 28.20 -27.92 -19.09
CA CYS A 397 28.77 -28.80 -18.07
C CYS A 397 29.95 -28.06 -17.40
N PRO A 398 30.32 -28.37 -16.14
CA PRO A 398 31.55 -27.82 -15.57
C PRO A 398 32.77 -28.30 -16.37
N ALA A 399 33.68 -27.38 -16.71
CA ALA A 399 34.86 -27.61 -17.57
C ALA A 399 35.90 -28.61 -17.03
N ALA A 400 35.65 -29.24 -15.89
CA ALA A 400 36.53 -30.24 -15.29
C ALA A 400 35.73 -31.48 -14.91
N SER A 401 36.26 -32.67 -15.25
CA SER A 401 35.80 -33.95 -14.71
C SER A 401 35.55 -33.81 -13.20
N PRO A 402 34.38 -34.25 -12.68
CA PRO A 402 34.16 -34.26 -11.23
C PRO A 402 35.35 -34.95 -10.57
N GLY A 403 36.11 -34.23 -9.75
CA GLY A 403 37.26 -34.83 -9.06
C GLY A 403 36.78 -36.07 -8.33
N GLY A 404 37.48 -37.21 -8.45
CA GLY A 404 37.03 -38.51 -7.95
C GLY A 404 36.66 -38.56 -6.45
N ASN A 405 37.03 -37.52 -5.70
CA ASN A 405 36.66 -37.31 -4.30
C ASN A 405 35.20 -36.86 -4.11
N ALA A 406 34.51 -36.39 -5.17
CA ALA A 406 33.13 -35.92 -5.12
C ALA A 406 32.08 -37.03 -5.15
N LEU A 407 32.48 -38.28 -5.42
CA LEU A 407 31.59 -39.44 -5.44
C LEU A 407 31.63 -40.19 -4.10
N SER A 408 30.48 -40.67 -3.65
CA SER A 408 30.37 -41.68 -2.59
C SER A 408 30.65 -43.08 -3.15
N PRO A 409 31.17 -44.04 -2.34
CA PRO A 409 31.34 -45.42 -2.79
C PRO A 409 30.01 -46.03 -3.29
N GLY A 410 30.03 -46.65 -4.47
CA GLY A 410 28.85 -47.19 -5.15
C GLY A 410 28.12 -46.20 -6.07
N GLN A 411 28.54 -44.94 -6.13
CA GLN A 411 27.89 -43.93 -6.96
C GLN A 411 28.42 -43.95 -8.40
N VAL A 412 27.49 -43.88 -9.36
CA VAL A 412 27.75 -43.67 -10.79
C VAL A 412 27.36 -42.23 -11.15
N THR A 413 28.16 -41.55 -11.94
CA THR A 413 27.83 -40.22 -12.48
C THR A 413 28.19 -40.14 -13.95
N PHE A 414 27.28 -39.56 -14.73
CA PHE A 414 27.45 -39.34 -16.16
C PHE A 414 27.81 -37.88 -16.41
N PHE A 415 28.73 -37.64 -17.35
CA PHE A 415 29.15 -36.30 -17.76
C PHE A 415 29.58 -36.32 -19.22
N VAL A 416 29.58 -35.15 -19.87
CA VAL A 416 30.10 -35.02 -21.25
C VAL A 416 31.51 -34.45 -21.17
N ASN A 417 32.48 -35.11 -21.78
CA ASN A 417 33.86 -34.64 -21.85
C ASN A 417 33.95 -33.53 -22.92
N GLU A 418 34.10 -32.28 -22.50
CA GLU A 418 34.05 -31.10 -23.39
C GLU A 418 35.06 -31.14 -24.55
N PRO A 419 36.36 -31.50 -24.36
CA PRO A 419 37.29 -31.61 -25.48
C PRO A 419 36.91 -32.64 -26.55
N SER A 420 36.21 -33.72 -26.18
CA SER A 420 35.92 -34.84 -27.08
C SER A 420 34.44 -34.95 -27.49
N GLY A 421 33.54 -34.24 -26.82
CA GLY A 421 32.10 -34.32 -27.02
C GLY A 421 31.48 -35.67 -26.60
N GLN A 422 32.24 -36.58 -25.99
CA GLN A 422 31.78 -37.92 -25.67
C GLN A 422 31.06 -37.97 -24.32
N LEU A 423 29.99 -38.79 -24.24
CA LEU A 423 29.37 -39.15 -22.97
C LEU A 423 30.29 -40.11 -22.21
N CYS A 424 30.60 -39.77 -20.97
CA CYS A 424 31.44 -40.56 -20.08
C CYS A 424 30.67 -40.91 -18.80
N ALA A 425 31.02 -42.04 -18.19
CA ALA A 425 30.60 -42.40 -16.84
C ALA A 425 31.82 -42.48 -15.92
N LEU A 426 31.66 -41.99 -14.69
CA LEU A 426 32.56 -42.20 -13.57
C LEU A 426 31.85 -43.09 -12.54
N VAL A 427 32.56 -44.10 -12.03
CA VAL A 427 32.09 -44.98 -10.96
C VAL A 427 33.12 -44.97 -9.85
N LYS A 428 32.69 -44.73 -8.60
CA LYS A 428 33.53 -44.98 -7.43
C LYS A 428 33.18 -46.33 -6.84
N LEU A 429 34.12 -47.26 -6.90
CA LEU A 429 33.95 -48.61 -6.36
C LEU A 429 33.95 -48.58 -4.83
N ALA A 430 33.46 -49.66 -4.21
CA ALA A 430 33.40 -49.79 -2.75
C ALA A 430 34.79 -49.71 -2.08
N ASP A 431 35.85 -50.06 -2.82
CA ASP A 431 37.26 -49.95 -2.39
C ASP A 431 37.81 -48.51 -2.46
N GLY A 432 36.99 -47.54 -2.87
CA GLY A 432 37.36 -46.13 -3.00
C GLY A 432 38.02 -45.77 -4.33
N SER A 433 38.35 -46.75 -5.18
CA SER A 433 38.93 -46.50 -6.49
C SER A 433 37.89 -45.91 -7.46
N VAL A 434 38.35 -45.03 -8.35
CA VAL A 434 37.48 -44.38 -9.35
C VAL A 434 37.83 -44.92 -10.73
N LYS A 435 36.80 -45.39 -11.44
CA LYS A 435 36.90 -45.86 -12.83
C LYS A 435 36.14 -44.90 -13.73
N SER A 436 36.64 -44.71 -14.94
CA SER A 436 35.93 -43.97 -15.98
C SER A 436 35.77 -44.83 -17.23
N ALA A 437 34.68 -44.62 -17.95
CA ALA A 437 34.41 -45.26 -19.23
C ALA A 437 33.76 -44.24 -20.18
N THR A 438 34.14 -44.28 -21.46
CA THR A 438 33.41 -43.61 -22.53
C THR A 438 32.24 -44.49 -22.96
N ILE A 439 31.05 -43.91 -23.08
CA ILE A 439 29.85 -44.58 -23.56
C ILE A 439 29.67 -44.24 -25.04
N SER A 440 29.76 -45.26 -25.89
CA SER A 440 29.35 -45.13 -27.29
C SER A 440 27.82 -45.17 -27.37
N LEU A 441 27.23 -44.12 -27.91
CA LEU A 441 25.81 -44.08 -28.27
C LEU A 441 25.70 -44.59 -29.73
N THR A 442 25.62 -45.91 -29.91
CA THR A 442 25.29 -46.53 -31.21
C THR A 442 23.81 -46.76 -31.36
#